data_AF-A0A3D8GUR9-F1
#
_entry.id   AF-A0A3D8GUR9-F1
#
_cell.length_a   1.000
_cell.length_b   1.000
_cell.length_c   1.000
_cell.angle_alpha   90.00
_cell.angle_beta   90.00
_cell.angle_gamma   90.00
#
_symmetry.space_group_name_H-M   'P 1'
#
loop_
_entity.id
_entity.type
_entity.pdbx_description
1 polymer ?
#
loop_
_entity_poly.entity_id
_entity_poly.type
_entity_poly.pdbx_seq_one_letter_code
_entity_poly.pdbx_strand_id
1 'polypeptide(L)'
;MRKRPLCSCGSRLAAEHCCEKLQVHQFAIPLTETETREKFLKKLQIGSAFKMRNRAIALFYGDDLIAYKIGKPKDPIRNEFLFHFSNYLTDYLEDLCPPSWKACTPLFWEEFLTTHLSSRIPISKTGRETEKLLSELQTFVHWLDRKAGTDWFPIVKEYIEIYKSDIKIGETAINALILLHFPHIHDPDFSFQDDFEAYQKQHRAFDLYFDTVFEVQAVIEGVFVLNDLEDGRTYHTKGLPGSILPGLLLNGAIGKNNNDFFWKWCATGAVFPKCAKRFLETDEAVIIL
;
A
#
# COMPACT_ATOMS: atom_id res chain seq x y z
N MET A 1 17.08 3.08 -7.04
CA MET A 1 16.57 1.98 -6.20
C MET A 1 16.30 0.80 -7.11
N ARG A 2 16.57 -0.44 -6.67
CA ARG A 2 16.17 -1.65 -7.41
C ARG A 2 14.64 -1.75 -7.40
N LYS A 3 14.02 -2.17 -8.51
CA LYS A 3 12.56 -2.42 -8.60
C LYS A 3 12.17 -3.54 -7.63
N ARG A 4 11.00 -3.45 -6.99
CA ARG A 4 10.57 -4.41 -5.96
C ARG A 4 9.22 -5.03 -6.29
N PRO A 5 9.18 -6.28 -6.77
CA PRO A 5 7.94 -7.04 -6.78
C PRO A 5 7.40 -7.19 -5.36
N LEU A 6 6.08 -7.15 -5.20
CA LEU A 6 5.40 -7.55 -3.97
C LEU A 6 5.35 -9.10 -3.90
N CYS A 7 5.47 -9.70 -2.71
CA CYS A 7 5.31 -11.17 -2.60
C CYS A 7 3.85 -11.58 -2.82
N SER A 8 3.66 -12.66 -3.57
CA SER A 8 2.39 -13.35 -3.81
C SER A 8 1.81 -14.07 -2.57
N CYS A 9 2.53 -14.09 -1.44
CA CYS A 9 2.06 -14.66 -0.16
C CYS A 9 0.90 -13.89 0.49
N GLY A 10 0.45 -12.78 -0.09
CA GLY A 10 -0.57 -11.90 0.48
C GLY A 10 -0.09 -10.99 1.63
N SER A 11 1.20 -11.05 2.02
CA SER A 11 1.75 -10.18 3.08
C SER A 11 1.89 -8.72 2.67
N ARG A 12 1.88 -8.44 1.36
CA ARG A 12 2.10 -7.10 0.78
C ARG A 12 3.49 -6.51 1.11
N LEU A 13 4.45 -7.37 1.44
CA LEU A 13 5.88 -7.04 1.58
C LEU A 13 6.61 -7.27 0.24
N ALA A 14 7.81 -6.72 0.06
CA ALA A 14 8.64 -7.03 -1.10
C ALA A 14 8.95 -8.54 -1.17
N ALA A 15 8.99 -9.11 -2.39
CA ALA A 15 9.16 -10.55 -2.62
C ALA A 15 10.43 -11.11 -1.95
N GLU A 16 11.50 -10.33 -1.99
CA GLU A 16 12.80 -10.61 -1.35
C GLU A 16 12.73 -10.71 0.19
N HIS A 17 11.63 -10.28 0.83
CA HIS A 17 11.51 -10.23 2.30
C HIS A 17 10.32 -11.03 2.87
N CYS A 18 9.27 -11.38 2.10
CA CYS A 18 8.18 -12.19 2.64
C CYS A 18 8.52 -13.69 2.68
N CYS A 19 9.25 -14.18 1.68
CA CYS A 19 9.14 -15.57 1.23
C CYS A 19 10.50 -16.33 1.18
N GLU A 20 11.62 -15.65 1.42
CA GLU A 20 12.95 -16.28 1.62
C GLU A 20 13.34 -16.35 3.11
N LYS A 21 14.40 -17.13 3.42
CA LYS A 21 14.90 -17.42 4.78
C LYS A 21 14.96 -16.14 5.64
N LEU A 22 14.11 -16.08 6.67
CA LEU A 22 14.06 -15.01 7.67
C LEU A 22 15.48 -14.61 8.12
N GLN A 23 15.98 -13.48 7.61
CA GLN A 23 17.12 -12.80 8.20
C GLN A 23 16.58 -11.91 9.32
N VAL A 24 16.68 -12.40 10.56
CA VAL A 24 16.26 -11.63 11.74
C VAL A 24 17.40 -10.69 12.12
N HIS A 25 17.27 -9.41 11.77
CA HIS A 25 18.12 -8.37 12.30
C HIS A 25 17.69 -8.02 13.73
N GLN A 26 18.46 -8.49 14.71
CA GLN A 26 18.27 -8.13 16.12
C GLN A 26 19.29 -7.08 16.53
N PHE A 27 18.81 -6.03 17.19
CA PHE A 27 19.65 -5.08 17.90
C PHE A 27 19.13 -4.89 19.32
N ALA A 28 20.03 -4.60 20.26
CA ALA A 28 19.68 -4.28 21.64
C ALA A 28 20.08 -2.83 21.92
N ILE A 29 19.14 -2.03 22.42
CA ILE A 29 19.42 -0.67 22.89
C ILE A 29 19.60 -0.76 24.41
N PRO A 30 20.83 -0.59 24.94
CA PRO A 30 21.04 -0.58 26.38
C PRO A 30 20.41 0.70 26.98
N LEU A 31 19.39 0.52 27.81
CA LEU A 31 18.75 1.61 28.57
C LEU A 31 19.29 1.61 30.00
N THR A 32 20.52 2.08 30.17
CA THR A 32 21.25 2.03 31.45
C THR A 32 20.90 3.18 32.40
N GLU A 33 20.36 4.28 31.89
CA GLU A 33 20.05 5.48 32.67
C GLU A 33 18.53 5.69 32.77
N THR A 34 18.06 6.10 33.95
CA THR A 34 16.62 6.31 34.24
C THR A 34 15.99 7.33 33.31
N GLU A 35 16.65 8.46 33.06
CA GLU A 35 16.16 9.51 32.15
C GLU A 35 16.04 9.00 30.70
N THR A 36 17.01 8.20 30.26
CA THR A 36 17.02 7.56 28.94
C THR A 36 15.89 6.54 28.80
N ARG A 37 15.62 5.78 29.87
CA ARG A 37 14.48 4.84 29.93
C ARG A 37 13.14 5.57 29.87
N GLU A 38 12.96 6.65 30.62
CA GLU A 38 11.71 7.43 30.61
C GLU A 38 11.45 8.05 29.24
N LYS A 39 12.47 8.64 28.60
CA LYS A 39 12.38 9.15 27.23
C LYS A 39 11.96 8.06 26.25
N PHE A 40 12.53 6.87 26.37
CA PHE A 40 12.18 5.74 25.50
C PHE A 40 10.74 5.26 25.70
N LEU A 41 10.29 5.11 26.96
CA LEU A 41 8.91 4.73 27.27
C LEU A 41 7.90 5.75 26.75
N LYS A 42 8.23 7.06 26.84
CA LYS A 42 7.38 8.12 26.28
C LYS A 42 7.29 8.02 24.75
N LYS A 43 8.41 7.75 24.07
CA LYS A 43 8.44 7.51 22.62
C LYS A 43 7.56 6.33 22.22
N LEU A 44 7.64 5.21 22.95
CA LEU A 44 6.77 4.04 22.75
C LEU A 44 5.29 4.39 22.89
N GLN A 45 4.93 5.13 23.94
CA GLN A 45 3.54 5.53 24.19
C GLN A 45 2.98 6.43 23.07
N ILE A 46 3.79 7.35 22.55
CA ILE A 46 3.36 8.22 21.44
C ILE A 46 3.29 7.43 20.14
N GLY A 47 4.28 6.58 19.87
CA GLY A 47 4.34 5.71 18.69
C GLY A 47 3.16 4.75 18.60
N SER A 48 2.70 4.21 19.73
CA SER A 48 1.57 3.27 19.75
C SER A 48 0.25 3.91 19.31
N ALA A 49 0.08 5.23 19.45
CA ALA A 49 -1.12 5.94 19.01
C ALA A 49 -1.34 5.89 17.49
N PHE A 50 -0.28 5.62 16.71
CA PHE A 50 -0.35 5.38 15.27
C PHE A 50 0.27 4.02 14.88
N LYS A 51 0.34 3.08 15.83
CA LYS A 51 0.84 1.71 15.65
C LYS A 51 2.25 1.63 15.03
N MET A 52 3.12 2.58 15.38
CA MET A 52 4.52 2.54 14.94
C MET A 52 5.23 1.29 15.47
N ARG A 53 5.94 0.55 14.60
CA ARG A 53 6.75 -0.57 15.07
C ARG A 53 7.84 -0.10 16.03
N ASN A 54 8.11 -0.87 17.08
CA ASN A 54 9.14 -0.53 18.07
C ASN A 54 10.53 -0.33 17.42
N ARG A 55 10.84 -1.07 16.35
CA ARG A 55 12.10 -0.89 15.61
C ARG A 55 12.26 0.51 15.01
N ALA A 56 11.16 1.17 14.64
CA ALA A 56 11.19 2.53 14.09
C ALA A 56 11.79 3.54 15.08
N ILE A 57 11.59 3.32 16.38
CA ILE A 57 12.11 4.20 17.45
C ILE A 57 13.64 4.22 17.44
N ALA A 58 14.27 3.14 16.98
CA ALA A 58 15.72 3.03 16.86
C ALA A 58 16.28 3.64 15.57
N LEU A 59 15.42 3.94 14.60
CA LEU A 59 15.80 4.43 13.28
C LEU A 59 15.69 5.96 13.22
N PHE A 60 16.48 6.58 12.34
CA PHE A 60 16.64 8.05 12.32
C PHE A 60 15.30 8.80 12.15
N TYR A 61 14.31 8.20 11.49
CA TYR A 61 13.01 8.82 11.25
C TYR A 61 12.07 8.74 12.44
N GLY A 62 12.24 7.79 13.37
CA GLY A 62 11.29 7.53 14.45
C GLY A 62 11.06 8.75 15.35
N ASP A 63 12.15 9.45 15.68
CA ASP A 63 12.09 10.66 16.49
C ASP A 63 11.35 11.80 15.79
N ASP A 64 11.50 11.93 14.48
CA ASP A 64 10.80 12.94 13.70
C ASP A 64 9.31 12.62 13.54
N LEU A 65 8.94 11.35 13.33
CA LEU A 65 7.52 10.95 13.28
C LEU A 65 6.83 11.21 14.63
N ILE A 66 7.51 10.90 15.74
CA ILE A 66 7.02 11.19 17.09
C ILE A 66 6.91 12.70 17.32
N ALA A 67 7.93 13.48 16.93
CA ALA A 67 7.92 14.93 17.07
C ALA A 67 6.77 15.56 16.28
N TYR A 68 6.53 15.10 15.06
CA TYR A 68 5.39 15.54 14.25
C TYR A 68 4.06 15.17 14.90
N LYS A 69 3.95 13.97 15.47
CA LYS A 69 2.75 13.51 16.19
C LYS A 69 2.42 14.41 17.38
N ILE A 70 3.41 14.84 18.15
CA ILE A 70 3.24 15.72 19.32
C ILE A 70 2.59 17.06 18.93
N GLY A 71 2.82 17.56 17.71
CA GLY A 71 2.18 18.79 17.23
C GLY A 71 0.65 18.73 17.17
N LYS A 72 0.07 17.54 16.93
CA LYS A 72 -1.38 17.30 16.96
C LYS A 72 -1.69 15.91 17.56
N PRO A 73 -1.69 15.78 18.90
CA PRO A 73 -1.72 14.47 19.57
C PRO A 73 -3.01 13.67 19.38
N LYS A 74 -4.14 14.32 19.12
CA LYS A 74 -5.46 13.67 19.01
C LYS A 74 -6.01 13.63 17.58
N ASP A 75 -5.26 14.12 16.60
CA ASP A 75 -5.71 14.18 15.21
C ASP A 75 -5.70 12.76 14.58
N PRO A 76 -6.88 12.23 14.19
CA PRO A 76 -6.99 10.89 13.62
C PRO A 76 -6.39 10.81 12.21
N ILE A 77 -6.48 11.87 11.40
CA ILE A 77 -5.93 11.90 10.04
C ILE A 77 -4.40 11.80 10.12
N ARG A 78 -3.80 12.53 11.08
CA ARG A 78 -2.37 12.43 11.35
C ARG A 78 -1.96 11.03 11.79
N ASN A 79 -2.75 10.36 12.62
CA ASN A 79 -2.44 8.98 13.04
C ASN A 79 -2.43 8.03 11.86
N GLU A 80 -3.42 8.14 10.99
CA GLU A 80 -3.54 7.28 9.81
C GLU A 80 -2.40 7.53 8.81
N PHE A 81 -2.11 8.80 8.51
CA PHE A 81 -0.95 9.16 7.69
C PHE A 81 0.36 8.60 8.28
N LEU A 82 0.61 8.82 9.57
CA LEU A 82 1.83 8.33 10.23
C LEU A 82 1.89 6.81 10.29
N PHE A 83 0.76 6.13 10.43
CA PHE A 83 0.70 4.67 10.35
C PHE A 83 1.19 4.19 8.98
N HIS A 84 0.64 4.72 7.88
CA HIS A 84 1.06 4.34 6.54
C HIS A 84 2.52 4.70 6.25
N PHE A 85 2.94 5.92 6.60
CA PHE A 85 4.31 6.36 6.33
C PHE A 85 5.35 5.62 7.18
N SER A 86 5.06 5.34 8.45
CA SER A 86 5.96 4.54 9.29
C SER A 86 6.06 3.10 8.80
N ASN A 87 4.98 2.50 8.30
CA ASN A 87 5.02 1.16 7.71
C ASN A 87 5.75 1.13 6.37
N TYR A 88 5.70 2.20 5.58
CA TYR A 88 6.53 2.32 4.38
C TYR A 88 8.01 2.24 4.74
N LEU A 89 8.41 3.03 5.75
CA LEU A 89 9.80 3.09 6.20
C LEU A 89 10.28 1.81 6.89
N THR A 90 9.40 1.15 7.64
CA THR A 90 9.76 -0.03 8.43
C THR A 90 9.58 -1.31 7.65
N ASP A 91 8.39 -1.59 7.13
CA ASP A 91 7.99 -2.90 6.61
C ASP A 91 8.14 -3.02 5.09
N TYR A 92 8.00 -1.91 4.36
CA TYR A 92 8.17 -1.93 2.91
C TYR A 92 9.63 -1.73 2.49
N LEU A 93 10.29 -0.70 3.01
CA LEU A 93 11.68 -0.42 2.67
C LEU A 93 12.66 -1.29 3.44
N GLU A 94 12.37 -1.57 4.72
CA GLU A 94 13.23 -2.32 5.64
C GLU A 94 14.68 -1.80 5.62
N ASP A 95 15.65 -2.65 5.28
CA ASP A 95 17.09 -2.35 5.24
C ASP A 95 17.49 -1.36 4.14
N LEU A 96 16.61 -1.14 3.17
CA LEU A 96 16.80 -0.19 2.08
C LEU A 96 16.19 1.19 2.40
N CYS A 97 15.72 1.40 3.63
CA CYS A 97 15.33 2.73 4.08
C CYS A 97 16.54 3.68 4.02
N PRO A 98 16.44 4.88 3.41
CA PRO A 98 17.54 5.84 3.38
C PRO A 98 18.03 6.14 4.80
N PRO A 99 19.33 6.34 5.06
CA PRO A 99 19.84 6.54 6.42
C PRO A 99 19.56 7.94 7.01
N SER A 100 19.01 8.86 6.21
CA SER A 100 18.61 10.20 6.64
C SER A 100 17.60 10.81 5.65
N TRP A 101 16.88 11.85 6.05
CA TRP A 101 15.99 12.59 5.16
C TRP A 101 16.72 13.24 3.97
N LYS A 102 18.00 13.60 4.13
CA LYS A 102 18.82 14.15 3.04
C LYS A 102 19.25 13.08 2.02
N ALA A 103 19.24 11.81 2.45
CA ALA A 103 19.54 10.67 1.58
C ALA A 103 18.30 10.13 0.85
N CYS A 104 17.10 10.64 1.16
CA CYS A 104 15.92 10.39 0.34
C CYS A 104 16.17 10.89 -1.11
N THR A 105 15.44 10.32 -2.06
CA THR A 105 15.50 10.72 -3.47
C THR A 105 14.11 11.08 -3.96
N PRO A 106 13.94 11.75 -5.11
CA PRO A 106 12.62 11.94 -5.70
C PRO A 106 11.84 10.61 -5.86
N LEU A 107 12.53 9.55 -6.26
CA LEU A 107 11.94 8.20 -6.38
C LEU A 107 11.37 7.66 -5.06
N PHE A 108 11.98 7.97 -3.91
CA PHE A 108 11.47 7.57 -2.60
C PHE A 108 10.05 8.12 -2.36
N TRP A 109 9.83 9.38 -2.72
CA TRP A 109 8.54 10.05 -2.53
C TRP A 109 7.51 9.61 -3.56
N GLU A 110 7.95 9.43 -4.80
CA GLU A 110 7.10 8.98 -5.90
C GLU A 110 6.62 7.54 -5.68
N GLU A 111 7.50 6.64 -5.24
CA GLU A 111 7.14 5.26 -4.88
C GLU A 111 6.18 5.22 -3.68
N PHE A 112 6.45 6.03 -2.64
CA PHE A 112 5.54 6.14 -1.50
C PHE A 112 4.14 6.54 -1.94
N LEU A 113 4.01 7.59 -2.76
CA LEU A 113 2.73 8.10 -3.24
C LEU A 113 1.99 7.12 -4.14
N THR A 114 2.67 6.62 -5.16
CA THR A 114 2.05 5.89 -6.27
C THR A 114 1.86 4.41 -5.96
N THR A 115 2.65 3.84 -5.05
CA THR A 115 2.63 2.41 -4.75
C THR A 115 2.18 2.12 -3.32
N HIS A 116 2.87 2.67 -2.32
CA HIS A 116 2.59 2.30 -0.93
C HIS A 116 1.31 2.95 -0.37
N LEU A 117 1.13 4.25 -0.61
CA LEU A 117 -0.01 4.99 -0.11
C LEU A 117 -1.29 4.57 -0.85
N SER A 118 -1.22 4.49 -2.19
CA SER A 118 -2.35 4.10 -3.05
C SER A 118 -2.91 2.72 -2.70
N SER A 119 -2.04 1.73 -2.41
CA SER A 119 -2.46 0.37 -2.02
C SER A 119 -3.05 0.25 -0.62
N ARG A 120 -2.99 1.32 0.17
CA ARG A 120 -3.41 1.31 1.58
C ARG A 120 -4.44 2.37 1.90
N ILE A 121 -5.05 2.98 0.88
CA ILE A 121 -6.17 3.90 1.08
C ILE A 121 -7.29 3.15 1.83
N PRO A 122 -7.75 3.66 2.98
CA PRO A 122 -8.82 3.04 3.74
C PRO A 122 -10.12 2.96 2.94
N ILE A 123 -10.84 1.86 3.11
CA ILE A 123 -12.16 1.68 2.53
C ILE A 123 -13.13 2.63 3.25
N SER A 124 -13.81 3.48 2.49
CA SER A 124 -14.70 4.51 3.04
C SER A 124 -15.94 4.70 2.19
N LYS A 125 -17.07 4.97 2.86
CA LYS A 125 -18.33 5.35 2.19
C LYS A 125 -18.22 6.65 1.39
N THR A 126 -17.35 7.56 1.83
CA THR A 126 -17.31 8.93 1.32
C THR A 126 -16.34 9.14 0.17
N GLY A 127 -15.36 8.25 -0.01
CA GLY A 127 -14.34 8.40 -1.05
C GLY A 127 -13.51 9.68 -0.90
N ARG A 128 -13.09 9.99 0.34
CA ARG A 128 -12.36 11.22 0.70
C ARG A 128 -11.04 10.95 1.41
N GLU A 129 -10.61 9.69 1.49
CA GLU A 129 -9.41 9.35 2.25
C GLU A 129 -8.15 9.78 1.51
N THR A 130 -8.16 9.73 0.17
CA THR A 130 -7.07 10.24 -0.66
C THR A 130 -6.77 11.71 -0.33
N GLU A 131 -7.76 12.61 -0.35
CA GLU A 131 -7.50 14.02 -0.11
C GLU A 131 -6.96 14.30 1.31
N LYS A 132 -7.47 13.58 2.32
CA LYS A 132 -6.99 13.72 3.69
C LYS A 132 -5.52 13.30 3.81
N LEU A 133 -5.17 12.14 3.26
CA LEU A 133 -3.81 11.59 3.32
C LEU A 133 -2.81 12.46 2.54
N LEU A 134 -3.17 12.92 1.33
CA LEU A 134 -2.30 13.78 0.53
C LEU A 134 -2.10 15.17 1.18
N SER A 135 -3.14 15.73 1.79
CA SER A 135 -3.05 16.99 2.54
C SER A 135 -2.14 16.87 3.77
N GLU A 136 -2.25 15.77 4.52
CA GLU A 136 -1.39 15.54 5.68
C GLU A 136 0.06 15.25 5.25
N LEU A 137 0.29 14.57 4.13
CA LEU A 137 1.62 14.40 3.53
C LEU A 137 2.26 15.75 3.18
N GLN A 138 1.54 16.65 2.51
CA GLN A 138 2.05 17.99 2.21
C GLN A 138 2.43 18.75 3.48
N THR A 139 1.57 18.68 4.51
CA THR A 139 1.82 19.33 5.80
C THR A 139 3.05 18.73 6.50
N PHE A 140 3.19 17.41 6.46
CA PHE A 140 4.33 16.70 7.03
C PHE A 140 5.63 17.09 6.33
N VAL A 141 5.69 17.07 5.00
CA VAL A 141 6.91 17.37 4.25
C VAL A 141 7.31 18.83 4.43
N HIS A 142 6.36 19.76 4.45
CA HIS A 142 6.64 21.16 4.75
C HIS A 142 7.18 21.37 6.18
N TRP A 143 6.70 20.59 7.15
CA TRP A 143 7.26 20.57 8.50
C TRP A 143 8.66 19.96 8.52
N LEU A 144 8.86 18.87 7.78
CA LEU A 144 10.12 18.13 7.70
C LEU A 144 11.24 18.99 7.12
N ASP A 145 10.98 19.73 6.04
CA ASP A 145 11.97 20.60 5.40
C ASP A 145 12.53 21.63 6.36
N ARG A 146 11.67 22.25 7.17
CA ARG A 146 12.09 23.19 8.22
C ARG A 146 12.89 22.52 9.35
N LYS A 147 12.56 21.27 9.67
CA LYS A 147 13.17 20.52 10.77
C LYS A 147 14.53 19.93 10.41
N ALA A 148 14.65 19.35 9.22
CA ALA A 148 15.81 18.59 8.75
C ALA A 148 16.72 19.39 7.79
N GLY A 149 16.28 20.58 7.35
CA GLY A 149 16.99 21.38 6.35
C GLY A 149 17.03 20.67 4.99
N THR A 150 15.88 20.14 4.57
CA THR A 150 15.65 19.54 3.24
C THR A 150 14.78 20.45 2.39
N ASP A 151 14.58 20.08 1.12
CA ASP A 151 13.72 20.81 0.17
C ASP A 151 12.83 19.82 -0.61
N TRP A 152 12.13 18.95 0.11
CA TRP A 152 11.28 17.91 -0.47
C TRP A 152 9.88 18.41 -0.82
N PHE A 153 9.40 19.47 -0.18
CA PHE A 153 8.05 19.97 -0.34
C PHE A 153 7.70 20.33 -1.79
N PRO A 154 8.56 21.04 -2.57
CA PRO A 154 8.28 21.32 -3.98
C PRO A 154 8.09 20.04 -4.80
N ILE A 155 8.95 19.04 -4.59
CA ILE A 155 8.93 17.76 -5.32
C ILE A 155 7.67 16.97 -4.97
N VAL A 156 7.36 16.83 -3.69
CA VAL A 156 6.16 16.09 -3.23
C VAL A 156 4.89 16.78 -3.69
N LYS A 157 4.86 18.12 -3.67
CA LYS A 157 3.72 18.89 -4.17
C LYS A 157 3.51 18.65 -5.66
N GLU A 158 4.56 18.66 -6.47
CA GLU A 158 4.49 18.37 -7.91
C GLU A 158 3.92 16.97 -8.17
N TYR A 159 4.45 15.94 -7.48
CA TYR A 159 3.91 14.58 -7.61
C TYR A 159 2.44 14.46 -7.21
N ILE A 160 2.02 15.18 -6.17
CA ILE A 160 0.61 15.21 -5.78
C ILE A 160 -0.25 15.82 -6.90
N GLU A 161 0.16 16.94 -7.49
CA GLU A 161 -0.60 17.55 -8.59
C GLU A 161 -0.69 16.62 -9.82
N ILE A 162 0.40 15.90 -10.13
CA ILE A 162 0.43 14.95 -11.26
C ILE A 162 -0.47 13.73 -10.98
N TYR A 163 -0.35 13.11 -9.79
CA TYR A 163 -0.91 11.78 -9.54
C TYR A 163 -2.24 11.77 -8.77
N LYS A 164 -2.68 12.89 -8.18
CA LYS A 164 -3.87 12.93 -7.33
C LYS A 164 -5.13 12.39 -8.00
N SER A 165 -5.34 12.70 -9.27
CA SER A 165 -6.52 12.22 -10.02
C SER A 165 -6.51 10.69 -10.11
N ASP A 166 -5.38 10.09 -10.50
CA ASP A 166 -5.26 8.65 -10.68
C ASP A 166 -5.35 7.90 -9.34
N ILE A 167 -4.78 8.46 -8.28
CA ILE A 167 -4.89 7.89 -6.92
C ILE A 167 -6.36 7.91 -6.46
N LYS A 168 -7.12 8.96 -6.76
CA LYS A 168 -8.54 9.07 -6.43
C LYS A 168 -9.42 8.10 -7.24
N ILE A 169 -9.08 7.89 -8.52
CA ILE A 169 -9.68 6.83 -9.32
C ILE A 169 -9.39 5.47 -8.66
N GLY A 170 -8.16 5.26 -8.18
CA GLY A 170 -7.77 4.11 -7.38
C GLY A 170 -8.62 3.91 -6.13
N GLU A 171 -8.88 4.95 -5.33
CA GLU A 171 -9.79 4.89 -4.17
C GLU A 171 -11.21 4.47 -4.58
N THR A 172 -11.72 5.01 -5.68
CA THR A 172 -13.05 4.66 -6.18
C THR A 172 -13.12 3.20 -6.63
N ALA A 173 -12.08 2.73 -7.33
CA ALA A 173 -11.92 1.36 -7.79
C ALA A 173 -11.82 0.38 -6.62
N ILE A 174 -10.94 0.61 -5.64
CA ILE A 174 -10.75 -0.30 -4.50
C ILE A 174 -12.01 -0.39 -3.64
N ASN A 175 -12.71 0.72 -3.38
CA ASN A 175 -13.98 0.68 -2.67
C ASN A 175 -15.01 -0.19 -3.40
N ALA A 176 -15.12 -0.04 -4.72
CA ALA A 176 -16.06 -0.83 -5.51
C ALA A 176 -15.70 -2.32 -5.55
N LEU A 177 -14.40 -2.66 -5.62
CA LEU A 177 -13.92 -4.04 -5.59
C LEU A 177 -14.14 -4.70 -4.22
N ILE A 178 -13.93 -3.97 -3.14
CA ILE A 178 -14.21 -4.48 -1.79
C ILE A 178 -15.72 -4.69 -1.60
N LEU A 179 -16.56 -3.79 -2.09
CA LEU A 179 -18.02 -3.96 -2.06
C LEU A 179 -18.52 -5.12 -2.93
N LEU A 180 -17.77 -5.53 -3.96
CA LEU A 180 -18.07 -6.74 -4.73
C LEU A 180 -17.95 -8.01 -3.86
N HIS A 181 -16.99 -8.04 -2.93
CA HIS A 181 -16.73 -9.20 -2.07
C HIS A 181 -17.45 -9.13 -0.72
N PHE A 182 -17.61 -7.91 -0.19
CA PHE A 182 -18.20 -7.61 1.12
C PHE A 182 -19.27 -6.52 0.95
N PRO A 183 -20.42 -6.85 0.33
CA PRO A 183 -21.46 -5.86 0.00
C PRO A 183 -22.03 -5.17 1.24
N HIS A 184 -21.97 -5.84 2.39
CA HIS A 184 -22.50 -5.37 3.67
C HIS A 184 -21.44 -4.74 4.59
N ILE A 185 -20.19 -4.51 4.13
CA ILE A 185 -19.07 -3.96 4.95
C ILE A 185 -19.37 -2.60 5.61
N HIS A 186 -20.45 -1.97 5.16
CA HIS A 186 -20.90 -0.66 5.52
C HIS A 186 -22.17 -0.66 6.37
N ASP A 187 -22.78 -1.82 6.57
CA ASP A 187 -24.01 -1.95 7.33
C ASP A 187 -23.71 -1.95 8.84
N PRO A 188 -24.57 -1.37 9.69
CA PRO A 188 -24.34 -1.30 11.13
C PRO A 188 -24.19 -2.67 11.79
N ASP A 189 -24.92 -3.67 11.26
CA ASP A 189 -24.98 -5.04 11.77
C ASP A 189 -24.03 -5.98 10.99
N PHE A 190 -23.04 -5.43 10.29
CA PHE A 190 -22.06 -6.19 9.51
C PHE A 190 -21.35 -7.25 10.36
N SER A 191 -21.50 -8.51 9.95
CA SER A 191 -20.75 -9.64 10.48
C SER A 191 -19.62 -9.99 9.53
N PHE A 192 -18.40 -9.55 9.86
CA PHE A 192 -17.22 -9.90 9.06
C PHE A 192 -17.07 -11.42 8.91
N GLN A 193 -17.40 -12.19 9.96
CA GLN A 193 -17.25 -13.63 9.94
C GLN A 193 -18.15 -14.30 8.89
N ASP A 194 -19.42 -13.90 8.82
CA ASP A 194 -20.38 -14.51 7.89
C ASP A 194 -20.03 -14.20 6.43
N ASP A 195 -19.73 -12.93 6.12
CA ASP A 195 -19.32 -12.54 4.77
C ASP A 195 -17.98 -13.18 4.39
N PHE A 196 -17.04 -13.30 5.34
CA PHE A 196 -15.75 -13.96 5.10
C PHE A 196 -15.92 -15.46 4.83
N GLU A 197 -16.79 -16.16 5.56
CA GLU A 197 -17.10 -17.57 5.31
C GLU A 197 -17.76 -17.77 3.94
N ALA A 198 -18.71 -16.90 3.57
CA ALA A 198 -19.34 -16.91 2.25
C ALA A 198 -18.31 -16.68 1.12
N TYR A 199 -17.43 -15.68 1.31
CA TYR A 199 -16.32 -15.37 0.41
C TYR A 199 -15.36 -16.57 0.25
N GLN A 200 -14.95 -17.20 1.35
CA GLN A 200 -14.08 -18.38 1.31
C GLN A 200 -14.72 -19.55 0.57
N LYS A 201 -16.02 -19.77 0.76
CA LYS A 201 -16.75 -20.85 0.08
C LYS A 201 -16.78 -20.63 -1.43
N GLN A 202 -17.01 -19.40 -1.88
CA GLN A 202 -16.94 -19.05 -3.31
C GLN A 202 -15.53 -19.23 -3.86
N HIS A 203 -14.51 -18.81 -3.10
CA HIS A 203 -13.11 -18.93 -3.51
C HIS A 203 -12.66 -20.38 -3.69
N ARG A 204 -13.11 -21.30 -2.83
CA ARG A 204 -12.77 -22.74 -2.93
C ARG A 204 -13.44 -23.45 -4.12
N ALA A 205 -14.39 -22.81 -4.78
CA ALA A 205 -15.12 -23.41 -5.89
C ALA A 205 -14.39 -23.31 -7.25
N PHE A 206 -13.28 -22.56 -7.32
CA PHE A 206 -12.53 -22.37 -8.57
C PHE A 206 -11.57 -23.52 -8.86
N ASP A 207 -11.57 -23.99 -10.11
CA ASP A 207 -10.65 -25.02 -10.60
C ASP A 207 -9.25 -24.46 -10.90
N LEU A 208 -9.21 -23.23 -11.43
CA LEU A 208 -7.99 -22.50 -11.77
C LEU A 208 -7.97 -21.15 -11.06
N TYR A 209 -6.78 -20.74 -10.63
CA TYR A 209 -6.57 -19.53 -9.84
C TYR A 209 -5.21 -18.90 -10.14
N PHE A 210 -5.19 -17.58 -10.34
CA PHE A 210 -3.98 -16.78 -10.51
C PHE A 210 -4.04 -15.54 -9.62
N ASP A 211 -2.99 -15.30 -8.84
CA ASP A 211 -2.85 -14.17 -7.91
C ASP A 211 -1.58 -13.41 -8.25
N THR A 212 -1.74 -12.19 -8.75
CA THR A 212 -0.67 -11.39 -9.36
C THR A 212 -1.13 -9.92 -9.44
N VAL A 213 -0.37 -9.09 -10.17
CA VAL A 213 -0.75 -7.74 -10.55
C VAL A 213 -1.20 -7.73 -12.02
N PHE A 214 -2.44 -7.33 -12.25
CA PHE A 214 -3.02 -7.21 -13.58
C PHE A 214 -3.10 -5.75 -14.02
N GLU A 215 -2.66 -5.42 -15.23
CA GLU A 215 -3.00 -4.17 -15.89
C GLU A 215 -4.32 -4.31 -16.68
N VAL A 216 -5.26 -3.39 -16.45
CA VAL A 216 -6.48 -3.29 -17.24
C VAL A 216 -6.15 -2.69 -18.59
N GLN A 217 -6.19 -3.49 -19.65
CA GLN A 217 -5.87 -3.04 -21.02
C GLN A 217 -7.06 -2.37 -21.70
N ALA A 218 -8.24 -2.96 -21.57
CA ALA A 218 -9.45 -2.49 -22.23
C ALA A 218 -10.71 -2.98 -21.50
N VAL A 219 -11.81 -2.27 -21.75
CA VAL A 219 -13.16 -2.66 -21.33
C VAL A 219 -14.06 -2.64 -22.55
N ILE A 220 -14.55 -3.79 -22.99
CA ILE A 220 -15.35 -3.97 -24.20
C ILE A 220 -16.66 -4.64 -23.80
N GLU A 221 -17.79 -3.92 -23.90
CA GLU A 221 -19.13 -4.46 -23.60
C GLU A 221 -19.23 -5.17 -22.23
N GLY A 222 -18.55 -4.63 -21.21
CA GLY A 222 -18.52 -5.19 -19.85
C GLY A 222 -17.58 -6.38 -19.67
N VAL A 223 -16.78 -6.73 -20.68
CA VAL A 223 -15.63 -7.65 -20.58
C VAL A 223 -14.37 -6.84 -20.38
N PHE A 224 -13.63 -7.18 -19.33
CA PHE A 224 -12.37 -6.54 -18.97
C PHE A 224 -11.21 -7.40 -19.45
N VAL A 225 -10.31 -6.79 -20.23
CA VAL A 225 -9.09 -7.42 -20.70
C VAL A 225 -7.98 -7.08 -19.71
N LEU A 226 -7.48 -8.10 -19.02
CA LEU A 226 -6.44 -7.98 -18.00
C LEU A 226 -5.15 -8.58 -18.53
N ASN A 227 -4.04 -7.85 -18.42
CA ASN A 227 -2.71 -8.36 -18.73
C ASN A 227 -1.95 -8.59 -17.43
N ASP A 228 -1.46 -9.80 -17.20
CA ASP A 228 -0.61 -10.11 -16.06
C ASP A 228 0.76 -9.47 -16.24
N LEU A 229 1.18 -8.65 -15.28
CA LEU A 229 2.46 -7.95 -15.34
C LEU A 229 3.66 -8.88 -15.17
N GLU A 230 3.48 -10.08 -14.61
CA GLU A 230 4.58 -11.02 -14.38
C GLU A 230 4.96 -11.79 -15.65
N ASP A 231 3.97 -12.35 -16.35
CA ASP A 231 4.20 -13.22 -17.51
C ASP A 231 3.63 -12.70 -18.84
N GLY A 232 2.97 -11.53 -18.83
CA GLY A 232 2.39 -10.89 -20.00
C GLY A 232 1.14 -11.59 -20.55
N ARG A 233 0.61 -12.62 -19.89
CA ARG A 233 -0.59 -13.33 -20.35
C ARG A 233 -1.82 -12.45 -20.24
N THR A 234 -2.76 -12.68 -21.16
CA THR A 234 -3.99 -11.90 -21.24
C THR A 234 -5.19 -12.75 -20.82
N TYR A 235 -6.00 -12.19 -19.93
CA TYR A 235 -7.17 -12.81 -19.34
C TYR A 235 -8.40 -11.95 -19.63
N HIS A 236 -9.53 -12.59 -19.92
CA HIS A 236 -10.80 -11.93 -20.15
C HIS A 236 -11.72 -12.17 -18.96
N THR A 237 -12.06 -11.11 -18.24
CA THR A 237 -12.87 -11.17 -17.02
C THR A 237 -14.24 -10.52 -17.20
N LYS A 238 -15.23 -11.02 -16.46
CA LYS A 238 -16.55 -10.38 -16.32
C LYS A 238 -16.85 -10.13 -14.84
N GLY A 239 -17.74 -9.16 -14.59
CA GLY A 239 -18.27 -8.86 -13.25
C GLY A 239 -17.43 -7.88 -12.43
N LEU A 240 -16.38 -7.29 -13.02
CA LEU A 240 -15.68 -6.17 -12.40
C LEU A 240 -16.55 -4.90 -12.40
N PRO A 241 -16.43 -4.03 -11.38
CA PRO A 241 -17.17 -2.77 -11.32
C PRO A 241 -16.81 -1.82 -12.47
N GLY A 242 -17.77 -1.02 -12.93
CA GLY A 242 -17.55 -0.03 -14.00
C GLY A 242 -16.60 1.12 -13.64
N SER A 243 -16.24 1.27 -12.36
CA SER A 243 -15.20 2.20 -11.91
C SER A 243 -13.78 1.74 -12.24
N ILE A 244 -13.61 0.51 -12.69
CA ILE A 244 -12.33 -0.03 -13.15
C ILE A 244 -12.06 0.45 -14.57
N LEU A 245 -11.06 1.32 -14.72
CA LEU A 245 -10.70 1.96 -15.98
C LEU A 245 -9.42 1.37 -16.57
N PRO A 246 -9.24 1.42 -17.90
CA PRO A 246 -7.99 1.07 -18.55
C PRO A 246 -6.78 1.84 -17.96
N GLY A 247 -5.65 1.14 -17.82
CA GLY A 247 -4.42 1.65 -17.23
C GLY A 247 -4.30 1.46 -15.72
N LEU A 248 -5.38 1.14 -15.00
CA LEU A 248 -5.28 0.77 -13.59
C LEU A 248 -4.55 -0.57 -13.43
N LEU A 249 -3.79 -0.68 -12.34
CA LEU A 249 -3.14 -1.92 -11.94
C LEU A 249 -3.89 -2.50 -10.76
N LEU A 250 -4.31 -3.76 -10.86
CA LEU A 250 -5.08 -4.46 -9.86
C LEU A 250 -4.22 -5.58 -9.30
N ASN A 251 -3.81 -5.47 -8.04
CA ASN A 251 -3.27 -6.61 -7.31
C ASN A 251 -4.43 -7.39 -6.69
N GLY A 252 -4.45 -8.68 -6.95
CA GLY A 252 -5.50 -9.57 -6.50
C GLY A 252 -5.53 -10.81 -7.37
N ALA A 253 -6.67 -11.48 -7.39
CA ALA A 253 -6.75 -12.77 -8.03
C ALA A 253 -7.97 -12.97 -8.93
N ILE A 254 -7.74 -13.77 -9.97
CA ILE A 254 -8.77 -14.26 -10.87
C ILE A 254 -8.94 -15.76 -10.71
N GLY A 255 -10.20 -16.19 -10.72
CA GLY A 255 -10.59 -17.59 -10.63
C GLY A 255 -11.42 -18.00 -11.84
N LYS A 256 -11.31 -19.27 -12.24
CA LYS A 256 -12.09 -19.83 -13.35
C LYS A 256 -12.45 -21.28 -13.10
N ASN A 257 -13.72 -21.62 -13.35
CA ASN A 257 -14.17 -23.01 -13.41
C ASN A 257 -13.93 -23.56 -14.82
N ASN A 258 -13.71 -24.86 -14.95
CA ASN A 258 -13.37 -25.51 -16.21
C ASN A 258 -14.40 -25.26 -17.33
N ASN A 259 -15.67 -25.04 -16.97
CA ASN A 259 -16.76 -24.80 -17.92
C ASN A 259 -17.05 -23.31 -18.18
N ASP A 260 -16.41 -22.39 -17.45
CA ASP A 260 -16.62 -20.95 -17.65
C ASP A 260 -15.87 -20.47 -18.91
N PHE A 261 -16.44 -19.51 -19.65
CA PHE A 261 -15.71 -18.87 -20.76
C PHE A 261 -14.77 -17.77 -20.23
N PHE A 262 -15.29 -16.95 -19.31
CA PHE A 262 -14.58 -15.81 -18.73
C PHE A 262 -14.02 -16.13 -17.35
N TRP A 263 -12.92 -15.45 -17.00
CA TRP A 263 -12.38 -15.39 -15.65
C TRP A 263 -13.28 -14.52 -14.76
N LYS A 264 -13.24 -14.75 -13.45
CA LYS A 264 -13.94 -13.95 -12.45
C LYS A 264 -12.92 -13.33 -11.50
N TRP A 265 -13.07 -12.05 -11.19
CA TRP A 265 -12.31 -11.41 -10.12
C TRP A 265 -12.77 -11.99 -8.79
N CYS A 266 -11.85 -12.59 -8.04
CA CYS A 266 -12.19 -13.39 -6.87
C CYS A 266 -11.49 -12.96 -5.58
N ALA A 267 -10.39 -12.19 -5.67
CA ALA A 267 -9.76 -11.58 -4.52
C ALA A 267 -9.21 -10.20 -4.86
N THR A 268 -9.27 -9.28 -3.90
CA THR A 268 -8.76 -7.92 -4.05
C THR A 268 -7.67 -7.65 -3.03
N GLY A 269 -6.46 -7.37 -3.52
CA GLY A 269 -5.32 -6.97 -2.69
C GLY A 269 -5.15 -5.45 -2.64
N ALA A 270 -4.96 -4.82 -3.80
CA ALA A 270 -4.74 -3.38 -3.93
C ALA A 270 -5.05 -2.86 -5.35
N VAL A 271 -5.22 -1.54 -5.47
CA VAL A 271 -5.33 -0.83 -6.75
C VAL A 271 -4.24 0.23 -6.82
N PHE A 272 -3.57 0.33 -7.97
CA PHE A 272 -2.52 1.32 -8.21
C PHE A 272 -2.80 2.12 -9.48
N PRO A 273 -2.35 3.39 -9.51
CA PRO A 273 -2.30 4.16 -10.75
C PRO A 273 -1.29 3.55 -11.74
N LYS A 274 -1.47 3.84 -13.03
CA LYS A 274 -0.60 3.33 -14.11
C LYS A 274 0.89 3.63 -13.88
N CYS A 275 1.20 4.81 -13.35
CA CYS A 275 2.58 5.23 -13.08
C CYS A 275 3.30 4.33 -12.08
N ALA A 276 2.58 3.59 -11.23
CA ALA A 276 3.15 2.64 -10.29
C ALA A 276 3.80 1.42 -10.97
N LYS A 277 3.44 1.13 -12.24
CA LYS A 277 3.91 -0.03 -13.00
C LYS A 277 5.43 -0.19 -12.94
N ARG A 278 6.17 0.90 -13.10
CA ARG A 278 7.64 0.92 -13.08
C ARG A 278 8.27 0.48 -11.75
N PHE A 279 7.52 0.51 -10.65
CA PHE A 279 7.96 0.07 -9.33
C PHE A 279 7.54 -1.37 -9.03
N LEU A 280 6.52 -1.88 -9.74
CA LEU A 280 5.93 -3.20 -9.56
C LEU A 280 6.50 -4.26 -10.52
N GLU A 281 6.92 -3.85 -11.72
CA GLU A 281 7.61 -4.73 -12.66
C GLU A 281 8.93 -5.22 -12.09
N THR A 282 9.15 -6.53 -12.10
CA THR A 282 10.48 -7.11 -11.95
C THR A 282 11.29 -6.85 -13.20
N ASP A 283 12.54 -6.37 -13.04
CA ASP A 283 13.46 -6.37 -14.16
C ASP A 283 13.78 -7.83 -14.55
N GLU A 284 13.36 -8.16 -15.78
CA GLU A 284 13.72 -9.30 -16.62
C GLU A 284 13.30 -10.71 -16.18
N ALA A 285 12.21 -11.20 -16.77
CA ALA A 285 12.22 -12.52 -17.38
C ALA A 285 13.26 -12.51 -18.53
N VAL A 286 14.55 -12.63 -18.21
CA VAL A 286 15.52 -13.09 -19.21
C VAL A 286 15.15 -14.53 -19.51
N ILE A 287 14.39 -14.74 -20.58
CA ILE A 287 14.31 -16.04 -21.21
C ILE A 287 15.71 -16.32 -21.75
N ILE A 288 16.52 -17.00 -20.94
CA ILE A 288 17.70 -17.70 -21.45
C ILE A 288 17.14 -18.88 -22.24
N LEU A 289 17.07 -18.72 -23.57
CA LEU A 289 16.92 -19.82 -24.51
C LEU A 289 18.19 -20.68 -24.50
#